data_AF-A0A972AE83-F1
#
_entry.id   AF-A0A972AE83-F1
#
_cell.length_a   1.000
_cell.length_b   1.000
_cell.length_c   1.000
_cell.angle_alpha   90.00
_cell.angle_beta   90.00
_cell.angle_gamma   90.00
#
_symmetry.space_group_name_H-M   'P 1'
#
loop_
_entity.id
_entity.type
_entity.pdbx_description
1 polymer ?
#
loop_
_entity_poly.entity_id
_entity_poly.type
_entity_poly.pdbx_seq_one_letter_code
_entity_poly.pdbx_strand_id
1 'polypeptide(L)'
;MKELFNELKKIINSMNSFSKNVIKYGSIPVIAVYALAAIMYIFAGRVVDYFFAMQICRDLLTMGKDFFSVIFVSALFFEIIATATGMKYVEAKNKDKD
;
A
#
# COMPACT_ATOMS: atom_id res chain seq x y z
N MET A 1 19.10 8.81 -0.53
CA MET A 1 17.82 8.41 0.13
C MET A 1 16.80 9.54 0.17
N LYS A 2 17.10 10.74 0.70
CA LYS A 2 16.15 11.87 0.74
C LYS A 2 15.63 12.30 -0.63
N GLU A 3 16.46 12.27 -1.67
CA GLU A 3 16.03 12.59 -3.06
C GLU A 3 15.03 11.57 -3.60
N LEU A 4 15.27 10.27 -3.41
CA LEU A 4 14.32 9.21 -3.79
C LEU A 4 12.96 9.37 -3.10
N PHE A 5 12.96 9.75 -1.81
CA PHE A 5 11.71 10.05 -1.10
C PHE A 5 10.98 11.27 -1.67
N ASN A 6 11.73 12.31 -2.07
CA ASN A 6 11.14 13.50 -2.69
C ASN A 6 10.57 13.20 -4.09
N GLU A 7 11.24 12.37 -4.88
CA GLU A 7 10.73 11.92 -6.18
C GLU A 7 9.49 11.04 -6.02
N LEU A 8 9.52 10.06 -5.11
CA LEU A 8 8.34 9.26 -4.77
C LEU A 8 7.18 10.14 -4.32
N LYS A 9 7.44 11.14 -3.48
CA LYS A 9 6.40 12.07 -3.02
C LYS A 9 5.82 12.90 -4.17
N LYS A 10 6.66 13.34 -5.12
CA LYS A 10 6.20 14.03 -6.34
C LYS A 10 5.35 13.11 -7.23
N ILE A 11 5.79 11.87 -7.43
CA ILE A 11 5.06 10.87 -8.22
C ILE A 11 3.70 10.59 -7.57
N ILE A 12 3.68 10.30 -6.27
CA ILE A 12 2.44 10.07 -5.51
C ILE A 12 1.53 11.30 -5.61
N ASN A 13 2.06 12.52 -5.49
CA ASN A 13 1.26 13.73 -5.63
C ASN A 13 0.75 13.98 -7.06
N SER A 14 1.45 13.48 -8.07
CA SER A 14 1.02 13.50 -9.46
C SER A 14 -0.02 12.42 -9.79
N MET A 15 -0.25 11.45 -8.90
CA MET A 15 -1.18 10.36 -9.16
C MET A 15 -2.65 10.80 -9.17
N ASN A 16 -3.46 10.08 -9.95
CA ASN A 16 -4.90 10.31 -10.05
C ASN A 16 -5.56 10.18 -8.66
N SER A 17 -6.61 10.96 -8.40
CA SER A 17 -7.25 11.00 -7.06
C SER A 17 -7.76 9.62 -6.63
N PHE A 18 -8.25 8.82 -7.58
CA PHE A 18 -8.67 7.44 -7.35
C PHE A 18 -7.49 6.54 -6.95
N SER A 19 -6.37 6.63 -7.66
CA SER A 19 -5.18 5.80 -7.41
C SER A 19 -4.53 6.13 -6.05
N LYS A 20 -4.53 7.42 -5.67
CA LYS A 20 -4.18 7.85 -4.30
C LYS A 20 -5.10 7.25 -3.24
N ASN A 21 -6.40 7.23 -3.48
CA ASN A 21 -7.35 6.62 -2.53
C ASN A 21 -7.15 5.11 -2.40
N VAL A 22 -6.91 4.40 -3.50
CA VAL A 22 -6.60 2.97 -3.48
C VAL A 22 -5.35 2.69 -2.64
N ILE A 23 -4.29 3.48 -2.81
CA ILE A 23 -3.07 3.33 -1.99
C ILE A 23 -3.35 3.71 -0.52
N LYS A 24 -4.07 4.82 -0.26
CA LYS A 24 -4.32 5.30 1.09
C LYS A 24 -5.21 4.36 1.91
N TYR A 25 -6.31 3.89 1.34
CA TYR A 25 -7.22 2.97 2.03
C TYR A 25 -6.74 1.52 1.97
N GLY A 26 -6.10 1.11 0.87
CA GLY A 26 -5.52 -0.23 0.74
C GLY A 26 -4.30 -0.44 1.65
N SER A 27 -3.49 0.58 1.92
CA SER A 27 -2.33 0.42 2.80
C SER A 27 -2.69 0.19 4.27
N ILE A 28 -3.88 0.57 4.73
CA ILE A 28 -4.32 0.39 6.13
C ILE A 28 -4.31 -1.10 6.54
N PRO A 29 -5.00 -2.02 5.83
CA PRO A 29 -4.96 -3.44 6.18
C PRO A 29 -3.55 -4.04 6.05
N VAL A 30 -2.75 -3.57 5.09
CA VAL A 30 -1.36 -4.04 4.91
C VAL A 30 -0.54 -3.71 6.17
N ILE A 31 -0.61 -2.48 6.65
CA ILE A 31 0.08 -2.04 7.87
C ILE A 31 -0.41 -2.84 9.09
N ALA A 32 -1.72 -3.09 9.19
CA ALA A 32 -2.29 -3.88 10.29
C ALA A 32 -1.76 -5.33 10.31
N VAL A 33 -1.67 -5.98 9.14
CA VAL A 33 -1.14 -7.34 9.03
C VAL A 33 0.34 -7.40 9.42
N TYR A 34 1.16 -6.43 8.98
CA TYR A 34 2.56 -6.35 9.40
C TYR A 34 2.72 -6.07 10.90
N ALA A 35 1.87 -5.22 11.48
CA ALA A 35 1.87 -4.95 12.91
C ALA A 35 1.52 -6.21 13.71
N LEU A 36 0.51 -6.97 13.28
CA LEU A 36 0.13 -8.25 13.89
C LEU A 36 1.26 -9.29 13.79
N ALA A 37 1.96 -9.35 12.65
CA ALA A 37 3.14 -10.21 12.50
C ALA A 37 4.25 -9.84 13.48
N ALA A 38 4.55 -8.55 13.63
CA ALA A 38 5.54 -8.05 14.58
C ALA A 38 5.15 -8.36 16.04
N ILE A 39 3.88 -8.17 16.39
CA ILE A 39 3.35 -8.53 17.71
C ILE A 39 3.54 -10.03 17.94
N MET A 40 3.12 -10.89 17.01
CA MET A 40 3.29 -12.34 17.17
C MET A 40 4.74 -12.77 17.29
N TYR A 41 5.66 -12.10 16.58
CA TYR A 41 7.09 -12.35 16.73
C TYR A 41 7.60 -11.98 18.14
N ILE A 42 7.14 -10.87 18.72
CA ILE A 42 7.52 -10.44 20.07
C ILE A 42 6.98 -11.40 21.15
N PHE A 43 5.79 -11.97 20.92
CA PHE A 43 5.15 -12.93 21.83
C PHE A 43 5.59 -14.40 21.61
N ALA A 44 6.31 -14.68 20.52
CA ALA A 44 6.83 -16.01 20.20
C ALA A 44 7.79 -16.50 21.31
N GLY A 45 7.51 -17.68 21.87
CA GLY A 45 8.32 -18.28 22.93
C GLY A 45 8.11 -17.68 24.32
N ARG A 46 7.26 -16.65 24.48
CA ARG A 46 6.84 -16.13 25.79
C ARG A 46 5.44 -16.58 26.20
N VAL A 47 4.49 -16.53 25.26
CA VAL A 47 3.07 -16.85 25.51
C VAL A 47 2.57 -17.99 24.64
N VAL A 48 3.16 -18.15 23.46
CA VAL A 48 2.75 -19.11 22.44
C VAL A 48 3.95 -19.94 22.02
N ASP A 49 3.73 -21.21 21.67
CA ASP A 49 4.75 -22.11 21.16
C ASP A 49 5.53 -21.44 20.02
N TYR A 50 6.86 -21.47 20.12
CA TYR A 50 7.75 -20.75 19.24
C TYR A 50 7.57 -21.17 17.78
N PHE A 51 7.40 -22.47 17.51
CA PHE A 51 7.23 -22.97 16.14
C PHE A 51 5.89 -22.55 15.55
N PHE A 52 4.83 -22.62 16.36
CA PHE A 52 3.49 -22.19 15.96
C PHE A 52 3.43 -20.68 15.70
N ALA A 53 4.01 -19.87 16.59
CA ALA A 53 4.07 -18.43 16.43
C ALA A 53 4.90 -18.00 15.20
N MET A 54 6.00 -18.71 14.90
CA MET A 54 6.81 -18.41 13.72
C MET A 54 6.09 -18.78 12.42
N GLN A 55 5.31 -19.86 12.41
CA GLN A 55 4.48 -20.24 11.26
C GLN A 55 3.39 -19.20 10.98
N ILE A 56 2.65 -18.77 12.01
CA ILE A 56 1.65 -17.71 11.89
C ILE A 56 2.30 -16.40 11.41
N CYS A 57 3.47 -16.04 11.94
CA CYS A 57 4.19 -14.84 11.52
C CYS A 57 4.56 -14.91 10.02
N ARG A 58 5.04 -16.06 9.54
CA ARG A 58 5.34 -16.27 8.11
C ARG A 58 4.09 -16.16 7.25
N ASP A 59 2.97 -16.72 7.68
CA ASP A 59 1.70 -16.66 6.95
C ASP A 59 1.17 -15.22 6.88
N LEU A 60 1.23 -14.48 7.99
CA LEU A 60 0.87 -13.05 8.01
C LEU A 60 1.77 -12.21 7.11
N LEU A 61 3.09 -12.43 7.11
CA LEU A 61 4.01 -11.71 6.23
C LEU A 61 3.74 -12.00 4.76
N THR A 62 3.39 -13.26 4.44
CA THR A 62 3.05 -13.67 3.07
C THR A 62 1.74 -13.02 2.62
N MET A 63 0.71 -13.05 3.48
CA MET A 63 -0.54 -12.34 3.24
C MET A 63 -0.32 -10.83 3.06
N GLY A 64 0.46 -10.20 3.94
CA GLY A 64 0.77 -8.76 3.85
C GLY A 64 1.44 -8.40 2.53
N LYS A 65 2.36 -9.24 2.05
CA LYS A 65 3.02 -9.10 0.74
C LYS A 65 2.01 -9.21 -0.41
N ASP A 66 1.13 -10.21 -0.36
CA ASP A 66 0.15 -10.44 -1.44
C ASP A 66 -0.89 -9.31 -1.49
N PHE A 67 -1.39 -8.86 -0.33
CA PHE A 67 -2.24 -7.68 -0.24
C PHE A 67 -1.56 -6.43 -0.79
N PHE A 68 -0.30 -6.18 -0.39
CA PHE A 68 0.47 -5.05 -0.90
C PHE A 68 0.62 -5.12 -2.42
N SER A 69 0.93 -6.30 -2.96
CA SER A 69 1.05 -6.50 -4.41
C SER A 69 -0.27 -6.22 -5.13
N VAL A 70 -1.39 -6.76 -4.66
CA VAL A 70 -2.70 -6.52 -5.28
C VAL A 70 -3.04 -5.03 -5.27
N ILE A 71 -2.86 -4.35 -4.15
CA ILE A 71 -3.16 -2.91 -4.03
C ILE A 71 -2.27 -2.08 -4.96
N PHE A 72 -0.96 -2.35 -4.96
CA PHE A 72 0.00 -1.59 -5.75
C PHE A 72 -0.17 -1.82 -7.25
N VAL A 73 -0.35 -3.09 -7.66
CA VAL A 73 -0.60 -3.46 -9.06
C VAL A 73 -1.91 -2.84 -9.54
N SER A 74 -2.99 -2.93 -8.76
CA SER A 74 -4.28 -2.31 -9.09
C SER A 74 -4.15 -0.78 -9.24
N ALA A 75 -3.48 -0.12 -8.30
CA ALA A 75 -3.25 1.32 -8.36
C ALA A 75 -2.45 1.72 -9.62
N LEU A 76 -1.40 0.97 -9.98
CA LEU A 76 -0.62 1.21 -11.19
C LEU A 76 -1.45 0.99 -12.47
N PHE A 77 -2.24 -0.09 -12.55
CA PHE A 77 -3.11 -0.33 -13.70
C PHE A 77 -4.11 0.82 -13.89
N PHE A 78 -4.75 1.28 -12.81
CA PHE A 78 -5.65 2.43 -12.87
C PHE A 78 -4.93 3.72 -13.29
N GLU A 79 -3.71 3.92 -12.81
CA GLU A 79 -2.89 5.08 -13.17
C GLU A 79 -2.52 5.09 -14.66
N ILE A 80 -2.19 3.93 -15.23
CA ILE A 80 -1.90 3.75 -16.66
C ILE A 80 -3.16 4.05 -17.48
N ILE A 81 -4.31 3.47 -17.10
CA ILE A 81 -5.59 3.70 -17.79
C ILE A 81 -5.98 5.18 -17.72
N ALA A 82 -5.87 5.81 -16.55
CA ALA A 82 -6.20 7.23 -16.36
C ALA A 82 -5.28 8.16 -17.17
N THR A 83 -4.01 7.77 -17.36
CA THR A 83 -3.07 8.49 -18.22
C THR A 83 -3.42 8.31 -19.69
N ALA A 84 -3.73 7.09 -20.13
CA ALA A 84 -4.08 6.77 -21.52
C ALA A 84 -5.41 7.39 -21.96
N THR A 85 -6.39 7.49 -21.06
CA THR A 85 -7.73 8.06 -21.33
C THR A 85 -7.79 9.58 -21.15
N GLY A 86 -6.70 10.22 -20.71
CA GLY A 86 -6.67 11.67 -20.45
C GLY A 86 -7.50 12.12 -19.24
N MET A 87 -8.06 11.20 -18.44
CA MET A 87 -8.86 11.51 -17.24
C MET A 87 -8.11 12.38 -16.23
N LYS A 88 -6.77 12.26 -16.16
CA LYS A 88 -5.92 13.13 -15.34
C LYS A 88 -6.07 14.62 -15.66
N TYR A 89 -6.25 14.97 -16.93
CA TYR A 89 -6.39 16.36 -17.37
C TYR A 89 -7.78 16.92 -17.05
N VAL A 90 -8.81 16.06 -17.00
CA VAL A 90 -10.19 16.45 -16.66
C VAL A 90 -10.33 16.69 -15.16
N GLU A 91 -9.75 15.83 -14.31
CA GLU A 91 -9.69 16.07 -12.85
C GLU A 91 -8.92 17.36 -12.51
N ALA A 92 -7.79 17.62 -13.18
CA ALA A 92 -7.02 18.85 -12.96
C ALA A 92 -7.80 20.10 -13.34
N LYS A 93 -8.55 20.07 -14.45
CA LYS A 93 -9.33 21.23 -14.93
C LYS A 93 -10.57 21.54 -14.07
N ASN A 94 -11.11 20.54 -13.37
CA ASN A 94 -12.21 20.74 -12.42
C ASN A 94 -11.74 21.26 -11.06
N LYS A 95 -10.52 20.91 -10.62
CA LYS A 95 -9.94 21.47 -9.38
C LYS A 95 -9.55 22.95 -9.47
N ASP A 96 -9.35 23.50 -10.66
CA ASP A 96 -9.06 24.93 -10.89
C ASP A 96 -10.35 25.79 -10.97
N LYS A 97 -11.54 25.16 -10.89
CA LYS A 97 -12.84 25.85 -10.98
C LYS A 97 -13.55 26.03 -9.64
N ASP A 98 -13.01 25.46 -8.57
CA ASP A 98 -13.44 25.64 -7.17
C ASP A 98 -12.42 26.50 -6.42
#